data_AF-D8QYD0-F1
#
_entry.id   AF-D8QYD0-F1
#
_cell.length_a   1.000
_cell.length_b   1.000
_cell.length_c   1.000
_cell.angle_alpha   90.00
_cell.angle_beta   90.00
_cell.angle_gamma   90.00
#
_symmetry.space_group_name_H-M   'P 1'
#
loop_
_entity.id
_entity.type
_entity.pdbx_description
1 polymer ?
#
loop_
_entity_poly.entity_id
_entity_poly.type
_entity_poly.pdbx_seq_one_letter_code
_entity_poly.pdbx_strand_id
1 'polypeptide(L)'
;LRSFLVKRLRKAGYDAGICKSRWQSVGRVPGGEYEYIDVETSPPPGSDSSPERLIVDLDFQSHFEIARPIQSYKAAVRILPTPLVATPRRLRQVLQVMSDAAKFSLKQNAMHLPPWRTFDYVSAKWLSPYDREIGLLGPGSDRAAAVRASDG
;
A
#
# COMPACT_ATOMS: atom_id res chain seq x y z
N LEU A 1 15.61 0.51 7.08
CA LEU A 1 15.30 1.71 6.27
C LEU A 1 13.97 2.37 6.66
N ARG A 2 12.82 1.65 6.67
CA ARG A 2 11.50 2.21 7.00
C ARG A 2 11.46 2.96 8.34
N SER A 3 11.95 2.37 9.43
CA SER A 3 11.98 3.01 10.76
C SER A 3 12.83 4.28 10.80
N PHE A 4 13.89 4.38 9.99
CA PHE A 4 14.68 5.61 9.87
C PHE A 4 13.88 6.71 9.17
N LEU A 5 13.18 6.39 8.08
CA LEU A 5 12.32 7.34 7.38
C LEU A 5 11.18 7.83 8.28
N VAL A 6 10.52 6.94 9.02
CA VAL A 6 9.48 7.31 9.99
C VAL A 6 10.03 8.26 11.05
N LYS A 7 11.20 7.99 11.63
CA LYS A 7 11.86 8.91 12.59
C LYS A 7 12.14 10.29 11.97
N ARG A 8 12.56 10.33 10.70
CA ARG A 8 12.82 11.59 9.97
C ARG A 8 11.53 12.37 9.70
N LEU A 9 10.48 11.70 9.24
CA LEU A 9 9.16 12.30 9.01
C LEU A 9 8.56 12.86 10.30
N ARG A 10 8.62 12.10 11.40
CA ARG A 10 8.21 12.57 12.74
C ARG A 10 9.00 13.79 13.20
N LYS A 11 10.32 13.80 12.99
CA LYS A 11 11.16 14.97 13.30
C LYS A 11 10.78 16.20 12.47
N ALA A 12 10.24 16.02 11.27
CA ALA A 12 9.74 17.08 10.42
C ALA A 12 8.29 17.50 10.74
N GLY A 13 7.66 16.91 11.75
CA GLY A 13 6.31 17.26 12.20
C GLY A 13 5.16 16.47 11.57
N TYR A 14 5.46 15.47 10.74
CA TYR A 14 4.43 14.59 10.17
C TYR A 14 4.03 13.47 11.14
N ASP A 15 2.73 13.17 11.21
CA ASP A 15 2.27 11.93 11.84
C ASP A 15 2.55 10.75 10.89
N ALA A 16 3.70 10.09 11.11
CA ALA A 16 4.11 8.92 10.34
C ALA A 16 4.20 7.66 11.21
N GLY A 17 3.84 6.51 10.67
CA GLY A 17 3.88 5.21 11.36
C GLY A 17 4.33 4.08 10.45
N ILE A 18 4.83 2.99 11.04
CA ILE A 18 4.96 1.71 10.31
C ILE A 18 3.64 0.98 10.46
N CYS A 19 3.04 0.58 9.34
CA CYS A 19 1.86 -0.26 9.31
C CYS A 19 2.26 -1.69 8.97
N LYS A 20 1.69 -2.65 9.70
CA LYS A 20 1.83 -4.08 9.44
C LYS A 20 0.46 -4.64 9.12
N SER A 21 0.20 -4.94 7.86
CA SER A 21 -1.02 -5.63 7.44
C SER A 21 -0.86 -7.13 7.61
N ARG A 22 -1.96 -7.81 7.94
CA ARG A 22 -2.05 -9.27 7.97
C ARG A 22 -3.38 -9.68 7.37
N TRP A 23 -3.36 -10.66 6.47
CA TRP A 23 -4.58 -11.22 5.88
C TRP A 23 -4.55 -12.74 5.86
N GLN A 24 -5.72 -13.33 6.09
CA GLN A 24 -5.89 -14.77 6.04
C GLN A 24 -6.00 -15.24 4.58
N SER A 25 -5.76 -16.54 4.38
CA SER A 25 -5.97 -17.17 3.08
C SER A 25 -7.47 -17.19 2.76
N VAL A 26 -7.85 -16.71 1.58
CA VAL A 26 -9.25 -16.73 1.12
C VAL A 26 -9.31 -17.33 -0.29
N GLY A 27 -10.00 -18.46 -0.42
CA GLY A 27 -10.09 -19.18 -1.70
C GLY A 27 -8.71 -19.56 -2.25
N ARG A 28 -8.34 -18.98 -3.40
CA ARG A 28 -7.03 -19.20 -4.06
C ARG A 28 -5.97 -18.16 -3.68
N VAL A 29 -6.31 -17.17 -2.85
CA VAL A 29 -5.41 -16.11 -2.42
C VAL A 29 -4.70 -16.55 -1.14
N PRO A 30 -3.37 -16.76 -1.16
CA PRO A 30 -2.63 -17.12 0.04
C PRO A 30 -2.70 -16.00 1.09
N GLY A 31 -2.69 -16.39 2.36
CA GLY A 31 -2.48 -15.46 3.45
C GLY A 31 -1.08 -14.84 3.42
N GLY A 32 -0.91 -13.75 4.14
CA GLY A 32 0.38 -13.06 4.21
C GLY A 32 0.38 -11.89 5.17
N GLU A 33 1.55 -11.28 5.27
CA GLU A 33 1.76 -10.04 6.02
C GLU A 33 2.63 -9.10 5.19
N TYR A 34 2.49 -7.79 5.43
CA TYR A 34 3.28 -6.80 4.72
C TYR A 34 3.48 -5.52 5.54
N GLU A 35 4.67 -4.92 5.40
CA GLU A 35 5.02 -3.68 6.09
C GLU A 35 5.15 -2.50 5.13
N TYR A 36 4.48 -1.41 5.45
CA TYR A 36 4.56 -0.13 4.72
C TYR A 36 4.59 1.03 5.72
N ILE A 37 4.80 2.24 5.23
CA ILE A 37 4.72 3.45 6.05
C ILE A 37 3.38 4.11 5.75
N ASP A 38 2.68 4.59 6.78
CA ASP A 38 1.60 5.53 6.60
C ASP A 38 1.98 6.92 7.10
N VAL A 39 1.36 7.93 6.51
CA VAL A 39 1.49 9.32 6.93
C VAL A 39 0.10 9.94 6.94
N GLU A 40 -0.31 10.55 8.04
CA GLU A 40 -1.53 11.32 8.14
C GLU A 40 -1.18 12.81 7.96
N THR A 41 -1.78 13.45 6.96
CA THR A 41 -1.55 14.87 6.68
C THR A 41 -2.52 15.72 7.47
N SER A 42 -2.02 16.79 8.09
CA SER A 42 -2.88 17.82 8.66
C SER A 42 -3.38 18.76 7.56
N PRO A 43 -4.67 19.08 7.48
CA PRO A 43 -5.17 20.09 6.57
C PRO A 43 -4.55 21.47 6.87
N PRO A 44 -4.38 22.35 5.87
CA PRO A 44 -3.91 23.71 6.10
C PRO A 44 -4.83 24.45 7.10
N PRO A 45 -4.27 25.34 7.94
CA PRO A 45 -5.07 26.18 8.83
C PRO A 45 -6.10 26.97 8.02
N GLY A 46 -7.38 26.90 8.41
CA GLY A 46 -8.48 27.57 7.72
C GLY A 46 -9.01 26.85 6.48
N SER A 47 -8.61 25.60 6.22
CA SER A 47 -9.27 24.76 5.21
C SER A 47 -10.32 23.84 5.85
N ASP A 48 -11.42 23.61 5.15
CA ASP A 48 -12.45 22.63 5.54
C ASP A 48 -12.10 21.19 5.10
N SER A 49 -10.85 20.94 4.68
CA SER A 49 -10.44 19.61 4.23
C SER A 49 -10.14 18.70 5.41
N SER A 50 -10.51 17.41 5.28
CA SER A 50 -10.17 16.40 6.27
C SER A 50 -8.70 15.98 6.13
N PRO A 51 -8.05 15.52 7.22
CA PRO A 51 -6.77 14.83 7.14
C PRO A 51 -6.76 13.74 6.06
N GLU A 52 -5.68 13.64 5.29
CA GLU A 52 -5.55 12.60 4.27
C GLU A 52 -4.50 11.58 4.68
N ARG A 53 -4.87 10.29 4.61
CA ARG A 53 -3.95 9.17 4.79
C ARG A 53 -3.17 8.91 3.52
N LEU A 54 -1.85 8.93 3.62
CA LEU A 54 -0.91 8.54 2.57
C LEU A 54 -0.24 7.21 2.93
N ILE A 55 -0.10 6.35 1.94
CA ILE A 55 0.67 5.11 1.99
C ILE A 55 1.99 5.36 1.26
N VAL A 56 3.08 5.02 1.94
CA VAL A 56 4.44 5.14 1.44
C VAL A 56 5.07 3.76 1.36
N ASP A 57 5.49 3.35 0.16
CA ASP A 57 6.20 2.10 -0.07
C ASP A 57 7.50 2.35 -0.82
N LEU A 58 8.61 1.94 -0.21
CA LEU A 58 9.96 2.17 -0.71
C LEU A 58 10.35 1.23 -1.85
N ASP A 59 9.61 0.13 -2.03
CA ASP A 59 9.92 -0.91 -3.01
C ASP A 59 8.67 -1.31 -3.81
N PHE A 60 7.83 -0.33 -4.16
CA PHE A 60 6.54 -0.59 -4.80
C PHE A 60 6.66 -1.27 -6.16
N GLN A 61 7.66 -0.90 -6.96
CA GLN A 61 7.85 -1.41 -8.31
C GLN A 61 8.16 -2.91 -8.36
N SER A 62 8.89 -3.45 -7.38
CA SER A 62 9.28 -4.88 -7.34
C SER A 62 8.05 -5.81 -7.21
N HIS A 63 6.94 -5.30 -6.68
CA HIS A 63 5.66 -6.01 -6.60
C HIS A 63 4.99 -6.26 -7.95
N PHE A 64 5.55 -5.75 -9.04
CA PHE A 64 5.02 -5.92 -10.40
C PHE A 64 6.01 -6.57 -11.37
N GLU A 65 7.15 -7.06 -10.87
CA GLU A 65 8.07 -7.83 -11.71
C GLU A 65 7.49 -9.21 -12.02
N ILE A 66 7.50 -9.61 -13.30
CA ILE A 66 7.02 -10.92 -13.73
C ILE A 66 8.04 -11.57 -14.65
N ALA A 67 7.98 -12.89 -14.76
CA ALA A 67 8.76 -13.61 -15.77
C ALA A 67 8.30 -13.21 -17.17
N ARG A 68 9.25 -13.09 -18.11
CA ARG A 68 9.01 -12.85 -19.55
C ARG A 68 7.92 -11.79 -19.86
N PRO A 69 8.05 -10.56 -19.34
CA PRO A 69 7.07 -9.52 -19.61
C PRO A 69 7.12 -9.09 -21.08
N ILE A 70 5.96 -8.78 -21.68
CA ILE A 70 5.93 -8.08 -22.95
C ILE A 70 6.47 -6.64 -22.81
N GLN A 71 6.91 -6.04 -23.91
CA GLN A 71 7.58 -4.74 -23.90
C GLN A 71 6.72 -3.61 -23.29
N SER A 72 5.42 -3.58 -23.60
CA SER A 72 4.49 -2.58 -23.04
C SER A 72 4.33 -2.72 -21.53
N TYR A 73 4.28 -3.95 -21.00
CA TYR A 73 4.26 -4.18 -19.55
C TYR A 73 5.56 -3.75 -18.87
N LYS A 74 6.71 -4.06 -19.50
CA LYS A 74 8.02 -3.61 -19.00
C LYS A 74 8.10 -2.09 -18.94
N ALA A 75 7.54 -1.37 -19.92
CA ALA A 75 7.44 0.08 -19.89
C ALA A 75 6.52 0.58 -18.77
N ALA A 76 5.37 -0.06 -18.56
CA ALA A 76 4.43 0.28 -17.49
C ALA A 76 5.05 0.11 -16.09
N VAL A 77 5.79 -0.98 -15.85
CA VAL A 77 6.49 -1.19 -14.58
C VAL A 77 7.53 -0.08 -14.36
N ARG A 78 8.31 0.29 -15.39
CA ARG A 78 9.39 1.30 -15.30
C ARG A 78 8.91 2.70 -14.90
N ILE A 79 7.66 3.06 -15.22
CA ILE A 79 7.09 4.37 -14.88
C ILE A 79 6.46 4.40 -13.49
N LEU A 80 6.36 3.26 -12.79
CA LEU A 80 5.81 3.24 -11.43
C LEU A 80 6.70 4.04 -10.46
N PRO A 81 6.11 4.80 -9.55
CA PRO A 81 6.85 5.59 -8.57
C PRO A 81 7.59 4.69 -7.59
N THR A 82 8.86 5.01 -7.33
CA THR A 82 9.69 4.38 -6.29
C THR A 82 10.50 5.48 -5.58
N PRO A 83 10.11 5.89 -4.35
CA PRO A 83 9.02 5.33 -3.54
C PRO A 83 7.64 5.70 -4.08
N LEU A 84 6.65 4.82 -3.86
CA LEU A 84 5.25 5.17 -3.98
C LEU A 84 4.86 6.09 -2.82
N VAL A 85 4.13 7.16 -3.12
CA VAL A 85 3.41 7.97 -2.13
C VAL A 85 2.00 8.21 -2.69
N ALA A 86 0.99 7.57 -2.11
CA ALA A 86 -0.37 7.63 -2.64
C ALA A 86 -1.44 7.46 -1.57
N THR A 87 -2.62 8.00 -1.84
CA THR A 87 -3.82 7.74 -1.02
C THR A 87 -4.29 6.30 -1.23
N PRO A 88 -5.00 5.67 -0.27
CA PRO A 88 -5.54 4.33 -0.45
C PRO A 88 -6.40 4.19 -1.72
N ARG A 89 -7.15 5.25 -2.07
CA ARG A 89 -7.95 5.31 -3.29
C ARG A 89 -7.08 5.27 -4.55
N ARG A 90 -6.06 6.12 -4.65
CA ARG A 90 -5.14 6.16 -5.80
C ARG A 90 -4.33 4.87 -5.90
N LEU A 91 -3.88 4.33 -4.77
CA LEU A 91 -3.19 3.05 -4.71
C LEU A 91 -4.04 1.94 -5.33
N ARG A 92 -5.28 1.76 -4.88
CA ARG A 92 -6.20 0.75 -5.42
C ARG A 92 -6.32 0.83 -6.96
N GLN A 93 -6.41 2.04 -7.52
CA GLN A 93 -6.48 2.22 -8.97
C GLN A 93 -5.20 1.75 -9.68
N VAL A 94 -4.03 2.10 -9.16
CA VAL A 94 -2.74 1.63 -9.69
C VAL A 94 -2.62 0.10 -9.59
N LEU A 95 -3.00 -0.48 -8.45
CA LEU A 95 -3.00 -1.93 -8.25
C LEU A 95 -3.86 -2.64 -9.29
N GLN A 96 -5.08 -2.15 -9.55
CA GLN A 96 -5.99 -2.73 -10.53
C GLN A 96 -5.38 -2.72 -11.94
N VAL A 97 -4.94 -1.54 -12.39
CA VAL A 97 -4.35 -1.36 -13.73
C VAL A 97 -3.13 -2.27 -13.91
N MET A 98 -2.25 -2.32 -12.91
CA MET A 98 -1.03 -3.13 -13.00
C MET A 98 -1.30 -4.62 -12.93
N SER A 99 -2.27 -5.08 -12.14
CA SER A 99 -2.68 -6.50 -12.11
C SER A 99 -3.31 -6.94 -13.43
N ASP A 100 -4.15 -6.11 -14.05
CA ASP A 100 -4.73 -6.40 -15.36
C ASP A 100 -3.66 -6.43 -16.46
N ALA A 101 -2.73 -5.46 -16.44
CA ALA A 101 -1.60 -5.43 -17.35
C ALA A 101 -0.68 -6.66 -17.16
N ALA A 102 -0.47 -7.12 -15.92
CA ALA A 102 0.31 -8.32 -15.62
C ALA A 102 -0.36 -9.57 -16.20
N LYS A 103 -1.67 -9.71 -15.97
CA LYS A 103 -2.48 -10.81 -16.51
C LYS A 103 -2.43 -10.84 -18.03
N PHE A 104 -2.57 -9.68 -18.67
CA PHE A 104 -2.47 -9.56 -20.12
C PHE A 104 -1.09 -9.99 -20.63
N SER A 105 -0.02 -9.47 -20.04
CA SER A 105 1.37 -9.79 -20.39
C SER A 105 1.71 -11.28 -20.28
N LEU A 106 1.30 -11.93 -19.18
CA LEU A 106 1.52 -13.35 -18.96
C LEU A 106 0.74 -14.21 -19.96
N LYS A 107 -0.49 -13.81 -20.29
CA LYS A 107 -1.32 -14.51 -21.29
C LYS A 107 -0.67 -14.53 -22.67
N GLN A 108 0.04 -13.47 -23.08
CA GLN A 108 0.78 -13.44 -24.35
C GLN A 108 1.89 -14.50 -24.43
N ASN A 109 2.34 -15.02 -23.28
CA ASN A 109 3.37 -16.05 -23.18
C ASN A 109 2.81 -17.40 -22.69
N ALA A 110 1.48 -17.60 -22.74
CA ALA A 110 0.79 -18.78 -22.23
C ALA A 110 1.11 -19.12 -20.76
N MET A 111 1.41 -18.11 -19.94
CA MET A 111 1.68 -18.26 -18.52
C MET A 111 0.45 -17.88 -17.69
N HIS A 112 0.20 -18.64 -16.62
CA HIS A 112 -0.85 -18.30 -15.67
C HIS A 112 -0.42 -17.16 -14.75
N LEU A 113 -1.38 -16.31 -14.37
CA LEU A 113 -1.16 -15.28 -13.35
C LEU A 113 -1.01 -15.98 -11.98
N PRO A 114 0.15 -15.87 -11.31
CA PRO A 114 0.31 -16.46 -9.99
C PRO A 114 -0.57 -15.73 -8.97
N PRO A 115 -1.04 -16.41 -7.90
CA PRO A 115 -1.94 -15.81 -6.91
C PRO A 115 -1.41 -14.52 -6.30
N TRP A 116 -0.09 -14.40 -6.09
CA TRP A 116 0.52 -13.20 -5.49
C TRP A 116 0.61 -11.99 -6.42
N ARG A 117 0.19 -12.12 -7.68
CA ARG A 117 0.10 -11.02 -8.66
C ARG A 117 -1.35 -10.66 -9.00
N THR A 118 -2.34 -11.33 -8.41
CA THR A 118 -3.75 -10.96 -8.56
C THR A 118 -4.03 -9.65 -7.84
N PHE A 119 -5.05 -8.92 -8.32
CA PHE A 119 -5.49 -7.68 -7.71
C PHE A 119 -5.84 -7.85 -6.22
N ASP A 120 -6.51 -8.95 -5.87
CA ASP A 120 -6.93 -9.22 -4.50
C ASP A 120 -5.72 -9.40 -3.56
N TYR A 121 -4.72 -10.19 -3.99
CA TYR A 121 -3.52 -10.42 -3.16
C TYR A 121 -2.70 -9.14 -3.01
N VAL A 122 -2.44 -8.43 -4.10
CA VAL A 122 -1.64 -7.20 -4.01
C VAL A 122 -2.40 -6.13 -3.22
N SER A 123 -3.71 -6.01 -3.37
CA SER A 123 -4.53 -5.10 -2.56
C SER A 123 -4.47 -5.41 -1.08
N ALA A 124 -4.49 -6.69 -0.70
CA ALA A 124 -4.42 -7.10 0.70
C ALA A 124 -3.16 -6.57 1.41
N LYS A 125 -2.02 -6.47 0.71
CA LYS A 125 -0.77 -5.94 1.28
C LYS A 125 -0.91 -4.55 1.91
N TRP A 126 -1.71 -3.67 1.32
CA TRP A 126 -1.82 -2.28 1.77
C TRP A 126 -3.20 -1.91 2.31
N LEU A 127 -4.25 -2.66 1.94
CA LEU A 127 -5.65 -2.31 2.19
C LEU A 127 -6.36 -3.24 3.19
N SER A 128 -5.71 -4.32 3.63
CA SER A 128 -6.22 -5.16 4.73
C SER A 128 -6.09 -4.46 6.08
N PRO A 129 -6.80 -4.95 7.12
CA PRO A 129 -6.56 -4.53 8.49
C PRO A 129 -5.07 -4.57 8.85
N TYR A 130 -4.63 -3.57 9.61
CA TYR A 130 -3.23 -3.37 9.91
C TYR A 130 -3.05 -2.84 11.33
N ASP A 131 -1.92 -3.21 11.93
CA ASP A 131 -1.43 -2.62 13.16
C ASP A 131 -0.52 -1.43 12.80
N ARG A 132 -0.74 -0.27 13.43
CA ARG A 132 0.09 0.92 13.25
C ARG A 132 1.01 1.07 14.46
N GLU A 133 2.31 1.14 14.23
CA GLU A 133 3.28 1.48 15.28
C GLU A 133 3.14 2.95 15.69
N ILE A 134 2.28 3.20 16.68
CA ILE A 134 2.12 4.50 17.32
C ILE A 134 3.43 4.78 18.07
N GLY A 135 4.20 5.75 17.59
CA GLY A 135 5.38 6.21 18.32
C GLY A 135 4.91 6.90 19.60
N LEU A 136 5.35 6.41 20.76
CA LEU A 136 5.19 7.10 22.05
C LEU A 136 5.86 8.48 21.98
N LEU A 137 5.13 9.49 21.52
CA LEU A 137 5.51 10.90 21.61
C LEU A 137 4.25 11.71 21.94
N GLY A 138 3.99 11.89 23.24
CA GLY A 138 3.08 12.89 23.80
C GLY A 138 1.76 12.34 24.40
N PRO A 139 1.36 12.79 25.60
CA PRO A 139 0.05 12.44 26.17
C PRO A 139 -1.01 13.25 25.43
N GLY A 140 -1.83 12.59 24.61
CA GLY A 140 -2.95 13.25 23.94
C GLY A 140 -3.34 12.68 22.59
N SER A 141 -3.42 11.36 22.45
CA SER A 141 -4.26 10.77 21.40
C SER A 141 -4.63 9.34 21.79
N ASP A 142 -5.47 9.23 22.81
CA ASP A 142 -6.32 8.05 22.99
C ASP A 142 -7.43 8.16 21.93
N ARG A 143 -7.11 7.79 20.69
CA ARG A 143 -8.11 7.35 19.72
C ARG A 143 -7.85 5.89 19.44
N ALA A 144 -8.31 5.12 20.43
CA ALA A 144 -8.47 3.68 20.37
C ALA A 144 -9.03 3.24 19.00
N ALA A 145 -8.48 2.12 18.55
CA ALA A 145 -8.96 1.28 17.47
C ALA A 145 -10.48 1.31 17.31
N ALA A 146 -10.96 1.88 16.20
CA ALA A 146 -12.33 1.71 15.74
C ALA A 146 -12.45 2.10 14.25
N VAL A 147 -11.75 1.43 13.35
CA VAL A 147 -12.36 1.20 12.02
C VAL A 147 -13.27 0.00 12.19
N ARG A 148 -14.46 0.31 12.71
CA ARG A 148 -15.57 -0.62 12.82
C ARG A 148 -15.77 -1.30 11.47
N ALA A 149 -15.96 -2.61 11.52
CA ALA A 149 -16.82 -3.30 10.58
C ALA A 149 -18.08 -2.44 10.37
N SER A 150 -18.19 -1.80 9.22
CA SER A 150 -19.50 -1.49 8.66
C SER A 150 -19.91 -2.73 7.88
N ASP A 151 -20.44 -3.69 8.63
CA ASP A 151 -21.30 -4.76 8.10
C ASP A 151 -22.61 -4.14 7.64
N GLY A 152 -23.08 -4.61 6.48
CA GLY A 152 -24.31 -4.23 5.79
C GLY A 152 -24.18 -4.53 4.31
#